data_AF-A0A1H2R8R2-F1
#
_entry.id   AF-A0A1H2R8R2-F1
#
_cell.length_a   1.000
_cell.length_b   1.000
_cell.length_c   1.000
_cell.angle_alpha   90.00
_cell.angle_beta   90.00
_cell.angle_gamma   90.00
#
_symmetry.space_group_name_H-M   'P 1'
#
loop_
_entity.id
_entity.type
_entity.pdbx_description
1 polymer ?
#
loop_
_entity_poly.entity_id
_entity_poly.type
_entity_poly.pdbx_seq_one_letter_code
_entity_poly.pdbx_strand_id
1 'polypeptide(L)'
;MKRQEAFEHQGRPVVVDYGRSGAYYGILEQTSAAPRKIWEGRVRIQQAHRLPDVEKKEAVHDFNLETITVPGTKIYAADDRTPASYEHSVVQLLEKEISSPLVPYSDKKEWKHLLHSLSVTFTPEPKEPQEESYIYYEIHRSRGNVFLREAPDGQALDIEDCPFELEISPAGLPWRRAVHYYDMYFRNDHGQIFELQEHDHVRIHSDQFRPFAIFLNELEDPSRYSLVKNIHSNGFSKEDLIECHNHLLYQLMQEPEETSFTGVNFLYFRKQQSVLIVQHHYERILHAEDEDYVFDRFEITTDKGVRNLFIYTNSFARGQ
;
A
#
# COMPACT_ATOMS: atom_id res chain seq x y z
N MET A 1 15.39 19.24 17.92
CA MET A 1 16.77 18.68 17.85
C MET A 1 17.67 19.66 17.10
N LYS A 2 18.97 19.77 17.44
CA LYS A 2 19.89 20.65 16.67
C LYS A 2 20.36 19.96 15.38
N ARG A 3 20.76 20.74 14.37
CA ARG A 3 21.16 20.19 13.05
C ARG A 3 22.26 19.13 13.15
N GLN A 4 23.28 19.37 13.96
CA GLN A 4 24.43 18.47 14.09
C GLN A 4 24.03 17.13 14.74
N GLU A 5 23.20 17.20 15.78
CA GLU A 5 22.59 16.05 16.45
C GLU A 5 21.68 15.25 15.50
N ALA A 6 20.97 15.92 14.58
CA ALA A 6 20.11 15.25 13.60
C ALA A 6 20.86 14.38 12.60
N PHE A 7 22.08 14.77 12.20
CA PHE A 7 22.92 13.92 11.36
C PHE A 7 23.37 12.66 12.10
N GLU A 8 23.64 12.75 13.40
CA GLU A 8 24.02 11.61 14.26
C GLU A 8 22.83 10.68 14.58
N HIS A 9 21.60 11.20 14.48
CA HIS A 9 20.35 10.47 14.70
C HIS A 9 19.72 9.91 13.41
N GLN A 10 20.41 9.99 12.26
CA GLN A 10 19.92 9.37 11.03
C GLN A 10 19.88 7.83 11.17
N GLY A 11 18.76 7.23 10.76
CA GLY A 11 18.44 5.82 10.95
C GLY A 11 17.94 5.46 12.35
N ARG A 12 17.80 6.43 13.27
CA ARG A 12 17.35 6.20 14.65
C ARG A 12 15.90 6.67 14.88
N PRO A 13 15.25 6.15 15.95
CA PRO A 13 13.94 6.63 16.37
C PRO A 13 13.94 8.11 16.74
N VAL A 14 12.93 8.82 16.25
CA VAL A 14 12.65 10.22 16.56
C VAL A 14 11.16 10.40 16.84
N VAL A 15 10.81 11.44 17.59
CA VAL A 15 9.44 11.92 17.75
C VAL A 15 9.23 13.15 16.89
N VAL A 16 8.16 13.15 16.11
CA VAL A 16 7.66 14.30 15.36
C VAL A 16 6.45 14.86 16.10
N ASP A 17 6.56 16.10 16.59
CA ASP A 17 5.48 16.77 17.32
C ASP A 17 4.78 17.82 16.44
N TYR A 18 3.49 17.61 16.16
CA TYR A 18 2.61 18.54 15.44
C TYR A 18 1.69 19.36 16.38
N GLY A 19 1.98 19.37 17.68
CA GLY A 19 1.20 20.06 18.69
C GLY A 19 -0.21 19.49 18.81
N ARG A 20 -1.21 20.32 18.54
CA ARG A 20 -2.64 19.96 18.57
C ARG A 20 -3.03 18.90 17.53
N SER A 21 -2.18 18.65 16.53
CA SER A 21 -2.39 17.59 15.54
C SER A 21 -1.73 16.27 15.93
N GLY A 22 -1.25 16.13 17.17
CA GLY A 22 -0.66 14.89 17.68
C GLY A 22 0.86 14.87 17.64
N ALA A 23 1.43 13.79 18.15
CA ALA A 23 2.85 13.50 18.07
C ALA A 23 3.04 12.03 17.70
N TYR A 24 4.09 11.73 16.95
CA TYR A 24 4.28 10.43 16.30
C TYR A 24 5.74 9.99 16.41
N TYR A 25 6.01 8.73 16.68
CA TYR A 25 7.37 8.20 16.52
C TYR A 25 7.57 7.72 15.08
N GLY A 26 8.79 7.89 14.60
CA GLY A 26 9.24 7.36 13.33
C GLY A 26 10.75 7.21 13.28
N ILE A 27 11.25 6.75 12.14
CA ILE A 27 12.70 6.66 11.86
C ILE A 27 13.11 7.88 11.05
N LEU A 28 14.14 8.60 11.49
CA LEU A 28 14.71 9.71 10.73
C LEU A 28 15.57 9.16 9.58
N GLU A 29 15.03 9.13 8.37
CA GLU A 29 15.69 8.50 7.23
C GLU A 29 16.74 9.41 6.59
N GLN A 30 16.45 10.71 6.51
CA GLN A 30 17.30 11.68 5.85
C GLN A 30 17.20 13.06 6.51
N THR A 31 18.28 13.82 6.46
CA THR A 31 18.29 15.24 6.82
C THR A 31 18.71 16.09 5.63
N SER A 32 18.06 17.23 5.44
CA SER A 32 18.35 18.21 4.40
C SER A 32 18.47 19.60 5.02
N ALA A 33 19.41 20.41 4.51
CA ALA A 33 19.63 21.76 5.03
C ALA A 33 20.08 22.70 3.91
N ALA A 34 19.12 23.25 3.18
CA ALA A 34 19.39 24.27 2.17
C ALA A 34 19.99 25.54 2.80
N PRO A 35 20.85 26.28 2.08
CA PRO A 35 21.46 27.51 2.59
C PRO A 35 20.40 28.50 3.09
N ARG A 36 20.58 29.03 4.31
CA ARG A 36 19.68 29.99 4.98
C ARG A 36 18.26 29.49 5.29
N LYS A 37 17.99 28.19 5.21
CA LYS A 37 16.72 27.60 5.65
C LYS A 37 16.90 26.76 6.93
N ILE A 38 15.80 26.60 7.66
CA ILE A 38 15.72 25.63 8.76
C ILE A 38 15.92 24.24 8.14
N TRP A 39 16.69 23.38 8.79
CA TRP A 39 16.89 22.02 8.30
C TRP A 39 15.58 21.21 8.38
N GLU A 40 15.43 20.26 7.48
CA GLU A 40 14.26 19.40 7.37
C GLU A 40 14.70 17.94 7.51
N GLY A 41 13.85 17.13 8.15
CA GLY A 41 14.04 15.70 8.27
C GLY A 41 12.95 14.95 7.50
N ARG A 42 13.37 13.94 6.74
CA ARG A 42 12.47 12.94 6.17
C ARG A 42 12.30 11.83 7.21
N VAL A 43 11.09 11.65 7.72
CA VAL A 43 10.79 10.73 8.81
C VAL A 43 9.71 9.75 8.36
N ARG A 44 9.99 8.45 8.48
CA ARG A 44 8.98 7.41 8.26
C ARG A 44 8.25 7.10 9.56
N ILE A 45 6.96 7.41 9.62
CA ILE A 45 6.15 7.23 10.82
C ILE A 45 5.85 5.76 11.05
N GLN A 46 5.95 5.33 12.31
CA GLN A 46 5.73 3.94 12.72
C GLN A 46 4.65 3.81 13.79
N GLN A 47 4.49 4.81 14.65
CA GLN A 47 3.53 4.75 15.77
C GLN A 47 3.05 6.12 16.20
N ALA A 48 1.82 6.19 16.72
CA ALA A 48 1.32 7.37 17.41
C ALA A 48 1.94 7.45 18.82
N HIS A 49 2.46 8.62 19.17
CA HIS A 49 2.95 8.93 20.51
C HIS A 49 1.89 9.63 21.36
N ARG A 50 1.15 10.56 20.75
CA ARG A 50 0.10 11.37 21.36
C ARG A 50 -0.99 11.62 20.33
N LEU A 51 -2.24 11.44 20.73
CA LEU A 51 -3.38 11.75 19.86
C LEU A 51 -3.47 13.26 19.57
N PRO A 52 -4.03 13.65 18.42
CA PRO A 52 -4.44 15.02 18.20
C PRO A 52 -5.54 15.43 19.18
N ASP A 53 -5.79 16.73 19.27
CA ASP A 53 -7.00 17.24 19.89
C ASP A 53 -8.23 16.70 19.14
N VAL A 54 -9.36 16.59 19.84
CA VAL A 54 -10.62 16.07 19.28
C VAL A 54 -11.05 16.82 18.02
N GLU A 55 -10.84 18.14 17.97
CA GLU A 55 -11.14 19.00 16.82
C GLU A 55 -10.30 18.68 15.57
N LYS A 56 -9.23 17.89 15.73
CA LYS A 56 -8.29 17.49 14.68
C LYS A 56 -8.12 15.97 14.63
N LYS A 57 -9.11 15.23 15.11
CA LYS A 57 -9.10 13.76 15.18
C LYS A 57 -8.84 13.10 13.82
N GLU A 58 -9.15 13.78 12.71
CA GLU A 58 -8.88 13.33 11.34
C GLU A 58 -7.38 13.13 11.08
N ALA A 59 -6.52 13.90 11.76
CA ALA A 59 -5.06 13.79 11.65
C ALA A 59 -4.54 12.41 12.09
N VAL A 60 -5.33 11.60 12.80
CA VAL A 60 -4.98 10.21 13.09
C VAL A 60 -4.85 9.38 11.81
N HIS A 61 -5.57 9.71 10.74
CA HIS A 61 -5.51 8.99 9.47
C HIS A 61 -4.39 9.48 8.54
N ASP A 62 -3.96 10.74 8.69
CA ASP A 62 -2.99 11.39 7.79
C ASP A 62 -1.56 10.84 7.90
N PHE A 63 -1.22 10.14 9.00
CA PHE A 63 0.16 9.70 9.28
C PHE A 63 0.35 8.19 9.26
N ASN A 64 -0.62 7.42 8.77
CA ASN A 64 -0.44 5.97 8.68
C ASN A 64 0.56 5.63 7.56
N LEU A 65 1.71 5.07 7.92
CA LEU A 65 2.74 4.52 7.02
C LEU A 65 3.38 5.52 6.02
N GLU A 66 3.15 6.82 6.18
CA GLU A 66 3.76 7.83 5.30
C GLU A 66 5.18 8.20 5.73
N THR A 67 6.03 8.42 4.72
CA THR A 67 7.30 9.11 4.91
C THR A 67 7.07 10.60 4.71
N ILE A 68 7.14 11.35 5.80
CA ILE A 68 6.84 12.78 5.84
C ILE A 68 8.12 13.61 5.87
N THR A 69 8.08 14.80 5.25
CA THR A 69 9.15 15.79 5.39
C THR A 69 8.71 16.87 6.37
N VAL A 70 9.49 17.07 7.44
CA VAL A 70 9.14 18.02 8.50
C VAL A 70 10.32 18.92 8.88
N PRO A 71 10.04 20.18 9.27
CA PRO A 71 11.06 21.05 9.82
C PRO A 71 11.67 20.44 11.08
N GLY A 72 12.99 20.55 11.22
CA GLY A 72 13.74 20.01 12.35
C GLY A 72 13.37 20.58 13.72
N THR A 73 12.63 21.70 13.75
CA THR A 73 12.03 22.26 14.96
C THR A 73 10.92 21.38 15.53
N LYS A 74 10.36 20.46 14.73
CA LYS A 74 9.34 19.49 15.16
C LYS A 74 9.90 18.12 15.50
N ILE A 75 11.21 17.91 15.30
CA ILE A 75 11.86 16.60 15.48
C ILE A 75 12.64 16.57 16.78
N TYR A 76 12.41 15.53 17.57
CA TYR A 76 13.04 15.30 18.88
C TYR A 76 13.63 13.89 18.93
N ALA A 77 14.72 13.71 19.68
CA ALA A 77 15.29 12.39 19.90
C ALA A 77 14.28 11.54 20.67
N ALA A 78 14.20 10.26 20.34
CA ALA A 78 13.34 9.31 21.04
C ALA A 78 14.20 8.21 21.68
N ASP A 79 13.69 7.61 22.74
CA ASP A 79 14.28 6.40 23.32
C ASP A 79 14.03 5.20 22.39
N ASP A 80 14.96 4.24 22.39
CA ASP A 80 14.80 2.97 21.69
C ASP A 80 13.67 2.17 22.35
N ARG A 81 12.47 2.27 21.76
CA ARG A 81 11.32 1.43 22.11
C ARG A 81 11.06 0.43 21.01
N THR A 82 10.61 -0.75 21.40
CA THR A 82 10.11 -1.77 20.48
C THR A 82 8.91 -1.23 19.70
N PRO A 83 8.87 -1.38 18.36
CA PRO A 83 7.79 -0.86 17.56
C PRO A 83 6.51 -1.68 17.80
N ALA A 84 5.49 -1.05 18.38
CA ALA A 84 4.11 -1.45 18.12
C ALA A 84 3.71 -0.91 16.73
N SER A 85 2.78 -1.58 16.05
CA SER A 85 2.24 -1.03 14.80
C SER A 85 1.51 0.29 15.06
N TYR A 86 1.42 1.12 14.02
CA TYR A 86 0.75 2.42 14.11
C TYR A 86 -0.68 2.27 14.61
N GLU A 87 -1.41 1.32 14.01
CA GLU A 87 -2.78 0.98 14.34
C GLU A 87 -2.93 0.59 15.82
N HIS A 88 -2.04 -0.29 16.30
CA HIS A 88 -2.07 -0.74 17.69
C HIS A 88 -1.81 0.41 18.66
N SER A 89 -0.84 1.28 18.35
CA SER A 89 -0.52 2.43 19.18
C SER A 89 -1.67 3.45 19.26
N VAL A 90 -2.38 3.67 18.15
CA VAL A 90 -3.55 4.56 18.11
C VAL A 90 -4.70 4.00 18.95
N VAL A 91 -5.02 2.71 18.81
CA VAL A 91 -6.08 2.05 19.58
C VAL A 91 -5.79 2.12 21.08
N GLN A 92 -4.57 1.79 21.50
CA GLN A 92 -4.18 1.87 22.90
C GLN A 92 -4.31 3.29 23.47
N LEU A 93 -3.89 4.30 22.71
CA LEU A 93 -4.02 5.70 23.11
C LEU A 93 -5.49 6.12 23.22
N LEU A 94 -6.34 5.69 22.29
CA LEU A 94 -7.78 5.99 22.32
C LEU A 94 -8.48 5.34 23.51
N GLU A 95 -8.22 4.07 23.77
CA GLU A 95 -8.75 3.36 24.94
C GLU A 95 -8.34 4.05 26.25
N LYS A 96 -7.09 4.50 26.32
CA LYS A 96 -6.57 5.27 27.46
C LYS A 96 -7.29 6.62 27.64
N GLU A 97 -7.50 7.38 26.56
CA GLU A 97 -8.24 8.66 26.63
C GLU A 97 -9.71 8.44 27.01
N ILE A 98 -10.36 7.43 26.44
CA ILE A 98 -11.77 7.11 26.72
C ILE A 98 -11.97 6.69 28.19
N SER A 99 -11.03 5.92 28.74
CA SER A 99 -11.07 5.46 30.13
C SER A 99 -10.63 6.52 31.15
N SER A 100 -9.93 7.58 30.71
CA SER A 100 -9.45 8.65 31.58
C SER A 100 -10.59 9.45 32.21
N PRO A 101 -10.64 9.64 33.54
CA PRO A 101 -11.68 10.44 34.18
C PRO A 101 -11.54 11.94 33.91
N LEU A 102 -10.38 12.39 33.41
CA LEU A 102 -10.05 13.79 33.17
C LEU A 102 -10.57 14.33 31.82
N VAL A 103 -10.99 13.43 30.92
CA VAL A 103 -11.45 13.80 29.58
C VAL A 103 -12.95 14.13 29.60
N PRO A 104 -13.39 15.25 29.01
CA PRO A 104 -14.81 15.61 28.91
C PRO A 104 -15.65 14.51 28.26
N TYR A 105 -16.92 14.41 28.65
CA TYR A 105 -17.82 13.39 28.10
C TYR A 105 -18.07 13.57 26.59
N SER A 106 -18.14 14.81 26.10
CA SER A 106 -18.23 15.12 24.66
C SER A 106 -17.06 14.51 23.88
N ASP A 107 -15.86 14.70 24.40
CA ASP A 107 -14.61 14.30 23.78
C ASP A 107 -14.47 12.77 23.79
N LYS A 108 -14.87 12.14 24.90
CA LYS A 108 -14.98 10.68 24.99
C LYS A 108 -15.95 10.11 23.95
N LYS A 109 -17.05 10.81 23.66
CA LYS A 109 -18.01 10.35 22.64
C LYS A 109 -17.37 10.39 21.25
N GLU A 110 -16.67 11.48 20.92
CA GLU A 110 -15.92 11.61 19.66
C GLU A 110 -14.80 10.56 19.55
N TRP A 111 -14.06 10.32 20.62
CA TRP A 111 -13.05 9.26 20.65
C TRP A 111 -13.64 7.87 20.57
N LYS A 112 -14.81 7.61 21.17
CA LYS A 112 -15.53 6.34 20.98
C LYS A 112 -16.00 6.17 19.56
N HIS A 113 -16.43 7.24 18.88
CA HIS A 113 -16.78 7.18 17.47
C HIS A 113 -15.57 6.87 16.60
N LEU A 114 -14.42 7.53 16.85
CA LEU A 114 -13.18 7.24 16.14
C LEU A 114 -12.65 5.83 16.45
N LEU A 115 -12.65 5.43 17.72
CA LEU A 115 -12.28 4.08 18.13
C LEU A 115 -13.22 3.07 17.49
N HIS A 116 -14.53 3.31 17.41
CA HIS A 116 -15.45 2.42 16.73
C HIS A 116 -15.22 2.39 15.21
N SER A 117 -14.93 3.52 14.55
CA SER A 117 -14.58 3.51 13.12
C SER A 117 -13.28 2.77 12.85
N LEU A 118 -12.29 2.94 13.73
CA LEU A 118 -11.02 2.20 13.67
C LEU A 118 -11.25 0.73 14.01
N SER A 119 -11.97 0.39 15.07
CA SER A 119 -12.33 -0.97 15.47
C SER A 119 -13.33 -1.65 14.55
N VAL A 120 -14.07 -0.97 13.69
CA VAL A 120 -14.86 -1.60 12.60
C VAL A 120 -13.96 -1.84 11.38
N THR A 121 -12.91 -1.03 11.22
CA THR A 121 -11.83 -1.25 10.25
C THR A 121 -10.80 -2.29 10.76
N PHE A 122 -10.74 -2.52 12.08
CA PHE A 122 -9.78 -3.38 12.79
C PHE A 122 -10.43 -4.48 13.63
N THR A 123 -11.75 -4.64 13.62
CA THR A 123 -12.35 -5.94 13.93
C THR A 123 -12.12 -6.74 12.68
N PRO A 124 -11.23 -7.74 12.70
CA PRO A 124 -11.53 -8.88 11.87
C PRO A 124 -12.93 -9.31 12.33
N GLU A 125 -13.90 -9.43 11.41
CA GLU A 125 -14.83 -10.56 11.55
C GLU A 125 -13.99 -11.75 12.02
N PRO A 126 -14.42 -12.56 12.99
CA PRO A 126 -13.59 -13.65 13.50
C PRO A 126 -13.07 -14.41 12.29
N LYS A 127 -11.82 -14.12 11.93
CA LYS A 127 -11.13 -14.86 10.90
C LYS A 127 -11.00 -16.17 11.62
N GLU A 128 -11.81 -17.15 11.22
CA GLU A 128 -11.29 -18.51 11.18
C GLU A 128 -9.83 -18.35 10.75
N PRO A 129 -8.86 -18.81 11.57
CA PRO A 129 -7.46 -18.50 11.35
C PRO A 129 -7.20 -18.70 9.85
N GLN A 130 -7.06 -17.60 9.12
CA GLN A 130 -6.73 -17.68 7.72
C GLN A 130 -5.28 -18.10 7.78
N GLU A 131 -5.08 -19.41 7.73
CA GLU A 131 -3.80 -19.99 7.36
C GLU A 131 -3.28 -19.14 6.21
N GLU A 132 -2.06 -18.60 6.36
CA GLU A 132 -1.41 -17.86 5.28
C GLU A 132 -1.42 -18.76 4.05
N SER A 133 -2.35 -18.50 3.13
CA SER A 133 -2.58 -19.37 2.00
C SER A 133 -1.63 -18.93 0.92
N TYR A 134 -0.60 -19.72 0.68
CA TYR A 134 0.31 -19.55 -0.45
C TYR A 134 -0.11 -20.51 -1.56
N ILE A 135 -0.02 -20.05 -2.81
CA ILE A 135 -0.06 -20.92 -3.97
C ILE A 135 1.37 -21.35 -4.26
N TYR A 136 1.60 -22.66 -4.36
CA TYR A 136 2.91 -23.26 -4.52
C TYR A 136 3.15 -23.66 -5.98
N TYR A 137 4.30 -23.28 -6.48
CA TYR A 137 4.77 -23.53 -7.83
C TYR A 137 6.12 -24.23 -7.80
N GLU A 138 6.41 -24.93 -8.88
CA GLU A 138 7.74 -25.39 -9.26
C GLU A 138 8.24 -24.56 -10.43
N ILE A 139 9.52 -24.20 -10.42
CA ILE A 139 10.14 -23.55 -11.57
C ILE A 139 10.50 -24.59 -12.63
N HIS A 140 10.17 -24.30 -13.88
CA HIS A 140 10.45 -25.17 -15.02
C HIS A 140 11.15 -24.40 -16.13
N ARG A 141 11.94 -25.13 -16.92
CA ARG A 141 12.54 -24.61 -18.14
C ARG A 141 12.12 -25.48 -19.31
N SER A 142 11.54 -24.87 -20.34
CA SER A 142 11.20 -25.58 -21.58
C SER A 142 11.52 -24.71 -22.79
N ARG A 143 12.24 -25.29 -23.76
CA ARG A 143 12.59 -24.64 -25.05
C ARG A 143 13.25 -23.25 -24.93
N GLY A 144 13.95 -22.99 -23.82
CA GLY A 144 14.63 -21.72 -23.57
C GLY A 144 13.83 -20.73 -22.72
N ASN A 145 12.56 -21.00 -22.44
CA ASN A 145 11.71 -20.17 -21.59
C ASN A 145 11.62 -20.74 -20.19
N VAL A 146 11.55 -19.87 -19.19
CA VAL A 146 11.38 -20.21 -17.78
C VAL A 146 9.96 -19.85 -17.37
N PHE A 147 9.28 -20.73 -16.64
CA PHE A 147 7.91 -20.50 -16.18
C PHE A 147 7.69 -21.20 -14.83
N LEU A 148 6.65 -20.76 -14.12
CA LEU A 148 6.20 -21.35 -12.87
C LEU A 148 5.04 -22.29 -13.15
N ARG A 149 5.04 -23.52 -12.63
CA ARG A 149 3.93 -24.46 -12.76
C ARG A 149 3.37 -24.79 -11.39
N GLU A 150 2.06 -24.63 -11.22
CA GLU A 150 1.40 -25.03 -9.99
C GLU A 150 1.44 -26.57 -9.84
N ALA A 151 1.93 -27.06 -8.70
CA ALA A 151 2.05 -28.49 -8.46
C ALA A 151 0.68 -29.09 -8.02
N PRO A 152 0.30 -30.32 -8.43
CA PRO A 152 1.07 -31.27 -9.25
C PRO A 152 0.83 -31.16 -10.76
N ASP A 153 -0.27 -30.56 -11.22
CA ASP A 153 -0.63 -30.46 -12.65
C ASP A 153 -1.44 -29.18 -12.97
N GLY A 154 -1.15 -28.10 -12.26
CA GLY A 154 -1.83 -26.82 -12.41
C GLY A 154 -1.33 -25.99 -13.59
N GLN A 155 -1.81 -24.76 -13.65
CA GLN A 155 -1.52 -23.83 -14.75
C GLN A 155 -0.04 -23.41 -14.75
N ALA A 156 0.47 -23.14 -15.95
CA ALA A 156 1.77 -22.50 -16.11
C ALA A 156 1.57 -20.98 -16.06
N LEU A 157 2.35 -20.31 -15.23
CA LEU A 157 2.45 -18.86 -15.12
C LEU A 157 3.78 -18.44 -15.73
N ASP A 158 3.73 -17.55 -16.72
CA ASP A 158 4.94 -16.93 -17.25
C ASP A 158 5.61 -16.09 -16.16
N ILE A 159 6.94 -16.16 -16.10
CA ILE A 159 7.72 -15.46 -15.09
C ILE A 159 8.30 -14.15 -15.63
N GLU A 160 8.42 -14.04 -16.95
CA GLU A 160 8.85 -12.82 -17.62
C GLU A 160 7.77 -11.75 -17.39
N ASP A 161 8.18 -10.61 -16.83
CA ASP A 161 7.28 -9.51 -16.40
C ASP A 161 6.18 -9.90 -15.40
N CYS A 162 6.40 -10.95 -14.61
CA CYS A 162 5.45 -11.37 -13.58
C CYS A 162 5.21 -10.23 -12.55
N PRO A 163 3.96 -9.76 -12.39
CA PRO A 163 3.63 -8.61 -11.54
C PRO A 163 3.54 -8.96 -10.04
N PHE A 164 3.85 -10.20 -9.67
CA PHE A 164 3.71 -10.71 -8.31
C PHE A 164 5.04 -10.72 -7.56
N GLU A 165 4.99 -10.36 -6.28
CA GLU A 165 6.09 -10.61 -5.36
C GLU A 165 6.22 -12.13 -5.13
N LEU A 166 7.41 -12.66 -5.39
CA LEU A 166 7.69 -14.08 -5.27
C LEU A 166 8.45 -14.39 -3.98
N GLU A 167 8.18 -15.56 -3.41
CA GLU A 167 9.05 -16.16 -2.41
C GLU A 167 9.67 -17.45 -2.94
N ILE A 168 11.00 -17.54 -2.87
CA ILE A 168 11.76 -18.64 -3.43
C ILE A 168 12.38 -19.50 -2.32
N SER A 169 12.50 -20.79 -2.58
CA SER A 169 13.19 -21.77 -1.72
C SER A 169 14.27 -22.51 -2.54
N PRO A 170 15.47 -21.90 -2.73
CA PRO A 170 16.54 -22.54 -3.48
C PRO A 170 17.01 -23.81 -2.76
N ALA A 171 16.97 -24.96 -3.42
CA ALA A 171 17.36 -26.26 -2.83
C ALA A 171 16.68 -26.58 -1.48
N GLY A 172 15.42 -26.14 -1.29
CA GLY A 172 14.67 -26.37 -0.05
C GLY A 172 15.13 -25.53 1.16
N LEU A 173 15.93 -24.47 0.93
CA LEU A 173 16.32 -23.51 1.96
C LEU A 173 15.12 -22.65 2.41
N PRO A 174 15.22 -21.93 3.56
CA PRO A 174 14.13 -21.08 4.03
C PRO A 174 13.66 -20.09 2.96
N TRP A 175 12.34 -19.86 2.91
CA TRP A 175 11.68 -18.95 1.99
C TRP A 175 12.26 -17.54 2.07
N ARG A 176 12.50 -16.92 0.91
CA ARG A 176 13.02 -15.56 0.79
C ARG A 176 12.27 -14.81 -0.29
N ARG A 177 11.93 -13.55 0.00
CA ARG A 177 11.40 -12.65 -1.01
C ARG A 177 12.43 -12.40 -2.11
N ALA A 178 11.97 -12.46 -3.36
CA ALA A 178 12.77 -12.15 -4.52
C ALA A 178 11.89 -11.74 -5.70
N VAL A 179 12.48 -11.01 -6.64
CA VAL A 179 11.90 -10.73 -7.96
C VAL A 179 12.66 -11.52 -9.02
N HIS A 180 11.98 -11.93 -10.09
CA HIS A 180 12.67 -12.48 -11.25
C HIS A 180 13.65 -11.45 -11.81
N TYR A 181 14.85 -11.90 -12.18
CA TYR A 181 15.89 -11.02 -12.71
C TYR A 181 16.21 -11.36 -14.16
N TYR A 182 16.59 -12.61 -14.42
CA TYR A 182 16.70 -13.17 -15.77
C TYR A 182 16.82 -14.69 -15.66
N ASP A 183 16.26 -15.42 -16.61
CA ASP A 183 16.38 -16.88 -16.69
C ASP A 183 16.02 -17.55 -15.33
N MET A 184 16.92 -18.34 -14.71
CA MET A 184 16.70 -18.98 -13.40
C MET A 184 17.22 -18.15 -12.22
N TYR A 185 17.58 -16.88 -12.45
CA TYR A 185 18.17 -16.00 -11.45
C TYR A 185 17.12 -15.02 -10.90
N PHE A 186 17.10 -14.92 -9.58
CA PHE A 186 16.19 -14.11 -8.79
C PHE A 186 16.96 -13.18 -7.88
N ARG A 187 16.44 -11.97 -7.67
CA ARG A 187 17.11 -10.94 -6.86
C ARG A 187 16.25 -10.55 -5.68
N ASN A 188 16.82 -10.54 -4.48
CA ASN A 188 16.12 -10.03 -3.30
C ASN A 188 16.27 -8.51 -3.13
N ASP A 189 15.60 -7.98 -2.12
CA ASP A 189 15.54 -6.59 -1.69
C ASP A 189 16.94 -6.01 -1.39
N HIS A 190 17.89 -6.87 -1.02
CA HIS A 190 19.28 -6.51 -0.72
C HIS A 190 20.21 -6.62 -1.93
N GLY A 191 19.69 -6.92 -3.12
CA GLY A 191 20.45 -7.10 -4.35
C GLY A 191 21.21 -8.43 -4.43
N GLN A 192 20.98 -9.37 -3.51
CA GLN A 192 21.56 -10.70 -3.57
C GLN A 192 20.84 -11.51 -4.66
N ILE A 193 21.63 -12.21 -5.47
CA ILE A 193 21.14 -13.04 -6.56
C ILE A 193 21.13 -14.51 -6.11
N PHE A 194 20.01 -15.19 -6.34
CA PHE A 194 19.79 -16.60 -6.10
C PHE A 194 19.52 -17.28 -7.43
N GLU A 195 20.22 -18.38 -7.70
CA GLU A 195 19.94 -19.25 -8.83
C GLU A 195 19.03 -20.38 -8.35
N LEU A 196 17.87 -20.53 -9.00
CA LEU A 196 17.00 -21.68 -8.80
C LEU A 196 17.36 -22.81 -9.76
N GLN A 197 17.15 -24.03 -9.33
CA GLN A 197 17.24 -25.23 -10.17
C GLN A 197 15.85 -25.65 -10.63
N GLU A 198 15.77 -26.43 -11.70
CA GLU A 198 14.51 -27.01 -12.14
C GLU A 198 13.86 -27.80 -11.00
N HIS A 199 12.55 -27.60 -10.79
CA HIS A 199 11.75 -28.10 -9.66
C HIS A 199 11.99 -27.44 -8.30
N ASP A 200 12.83 -26.40 -8.19
CA ASP A 200 12.85 -25.58 -6.97
C ASP A 200 11.51 -24.89 -6.76
N HIS A 201 11.16 -24.69 -5.48
CA HIS A 201 9.85 -24.18 -5.13
C HIS A 201 9.80 -22.65 -5.12
N VAL A 202 8.73 -22.14 -5.70
CA VAL A 202 8.33 -20.74 -5.65
C VAL A 202 6.93 -20.69 -5.05
N ARG A 203 6.66 -19.70 -4.21
CA ARG A 203 5.32 -19.49 -3.68
C ARG A 203 4.91 -18.04 -3.83
N ILE A 204 3.62 -17.84 -4.09
CA ILE A 204 3.00 -16.53 -4.21
C ILE A 204 1.89 -16.45 -3.19
N HIS A 205 1.87 -15.39 -2.40
CA HIS A 205 0.82 -15.17 -1.41
C HIS A 205 -0.54 -15.03 -2.12
N SER A 206 -1.54 -15.82 -1.72
CA SER A 206 -2.85 -15.90 -2.40
C SER A 206 -3.56 -14.55 -2.52
N ASP A 207 -3.34 -13.63 -1.56
CA ASP A 207 -3.92 -12.28 -1.63
C ASP A 207 -3.48 -11.49 -2.87
N GLN A 208 -2.33 -11.80 -3.47
CA GLN A 208 -1.87 -11.12 -4.69
C GLN A 208 -2.72 -11.48 -5.92
N PHE A 209 -3.41 -12.63 -5.88
CA PHE A 209 -4.39 -13.03 -6.91
C PHE A 209 -5.77 -12.42 -6.69
N ARG A 210 -5.95 -11.59 -5.65
CA ARG A 210 -7.21 -10.87 -5.46
C ARG A 210 -7.37 -9.85 -6.58
N PRO A 211 -8.54 -9.80 -7.25
CA PRO A 211 -8.75 -8.91 -8.40
C PRO A 211 -8.40 -7.44 -8.13
N PHE A 212 -8.60 -6.98 -6.89
CA PHE A 212 -8.24 -5.62 -6.48
C PHE A 212 -6.74 -5.41 -6.31
N ALA A 213 -6.00 -6.41 -5.84
CA ALA A 213 -4.54 -6.32 -5.76
C ALA A 213 -3.94 -6.27 -7.17
N ILE A 214 -4.41 -7.13 -8.07
CA ILE A 214 -4.02 -7.11 -9.49
C ILE A 214 -4.36 -5.76 -10.11
N PHE A 215 -5.59 -5.28 -9.92
CA PHE A 215 -6.01 -3.97 -10.42
C PHE A 215 -5.11 -2.83 -9.91
N LEU A 216 -4.73 -2.82 -8.64
CA LEU A 216 -3.82 -1.80 -8.11
C LEU A 216 -2.42 -1.88 -8.72
N ASN A 217 -1.94 -3.08 -9.06
CA ASN A 217 -0.64 -3.27 -9.71
C ASN A 217 -0.63 -2.82 -11.19
N GLU A 218 -1.79 -2.79 -11.84
CA GLU A 218 -1.96 -2.26 -13.21
C GLU A 218 -1.94 -0.72 -13.27
N LEU A 219 -2.11 -0.04 -12.14
CA LEU A 219 -2.13 1.42 -12.07
C LEU A 219 -0.73 1.97 -11.80
N GLU A 220 -0.36 3.02 -12.52
CA GLU A 220 0.83 3.79 -12.19
C GLU A 220 0.69 4.45 -10.80
N ASP A 221 1.82 4.64 -10.12
CA ASP A 221 1.87 5.11 -8.73
C ASP A 221 0.97 6.34 -8.44
N PRO A 222 0.93 7.41 -9.27
CA PRO A 222 0.08 8.57 -9.00
C PRO A 222 -1.42 8.25 -9.09
N SER A 223 -1.79 7.42 -10.06
CA SER A 223 -3.16 6.95 -10.30
C SER A 223 -3.62 6.07 -9.13
N ARG A 224 -2.79 5.10 -8.75
CA ARG A 224 -2.99 4.21 -7.61
C ARG A 224 -3.17 4.98 -6.30
N TYR A 225 -2.28 5.92 -6.00
CA TYR A 225 -2.36 6.74 -4.79
C TYR A 225 -3.66 7.56 -4.75
N SER A 226 -4.03 8.19 -5.87
CA SER A 226 -5.24 9.01 -5.98
C SER A 226 -6.52 8.19 -5.74
N LEU A 227 -6.58 6.97 -6.29
CA LEU A 227 -7.68 6.05 -6.06
C LEU A 227 -7.81 5.67 -4.58
N VAL A 228 -6.74 5.14 -3.98
CA VAL A 228 -6.75 4.69 -2.58
C VAL A 228 -7.13 5.85 -1.66
N LYS A 229 -6.54 7.03 -1.87
CA LYS A 229 -6.89 8.24 -1.10
C LYS A 229 -8.38 8.58 -1.19
N ASN A 230 -8.98 8.49 -2.37
CA ASN A 230 -10.40 8.81 -2.55
C ASN A 230 -11.33 7.77 -1.90
N ILE A 231 -10.98 6.48 -1.96
CA ILE A 231 -11.72 5.42 -1.26
C ILE A 231 -11.71 5.69 0.26
N HIS A 232 -10.52 5.95 0.81
CA HIS A 232 -10.33 6.25 2.23
C HIS A 232 -11.05 7.53 2.66
N SER A 233 -11.01 8.58 1.85
CA SER A 233 -11.70 9.86 2.14
C SER A 233 -13.22 9.72 2.20
N ASN A 234 -13.78 8.69 1.56
CA ASN A 234 -15.20 8.36 1.65
C ASN A 234 -15.54 7.39 2.80
N GLY A 235 -14.56 7.03 3.64
CA GLY A 235 -14.73 6.15 4.81
C GLY A 235 -14.68 4.66 4.49
N PHE A 236 -14.28 4.29 3.27
CA PHE A 236 -14.12 2.90 2.83
C PHE A 236 -12.64 2.50 2.85
N SER A 237 -12.40 1.20 2.87
CA SER A 237 -11.09 0.55 2.86
C SER A 237 -11.10 -0.63 1.89
N LYS A 238 -9.95 -1.25 1.63
CA LYS A 238 -9.87 -2.43 0.75
C LYS A 238 -10.69 -3.61 1.28
N GLU A 239 -10.88 -3.68 2.60
CA GLU A 239 -11.67 -4.69 3.29
C GLU A 239 -13.17 -4.55 3.01
N ASP A 240 -13.62 -3.35 2.65
CA ASP A 240 -15.03 -3.06 2.34
C ASP A 240 -15.37 -3.44 0.88
N LEU A 241 -14.41 -3.91 0.08
CA LEU A 241 -14.63 -4.31 -1.30
C LEU A 241 -15.39 -5.64 -1.38
N ILE A 242 -16.51 -5.66 -2.11
CA ILE A 242 -17.26 -6.88 -2.41
C ILE A 242 -16.91 -7.41 -3.79
N GLU A 243 -16.75 -6.52 -4.77
CA GLU A 243 -16.59 -6.92 -6.16
C GLU A 243 -15.62 -5.99 -6.89
N CYS A 244 -14.71 -6.57 -7.66
CA CYS A 244 -13.81 -5.85 -8.55
C CYS A 244 -13.81 -6.56 -9.90
N HIS A 245 -14.54 -5.99 -10.85
CA HIS A 245 -14.52 -6.40 -12.24
C HIS A 245 -13.37 -5.69 -12.95
N ASN A 246 -12.28 -6.42 -13.17
CA ASN A 246 -11.11 -5.92 -13.88
C ASN A 246 -11.12 -6.44 -15.32
N HIS A 247 -11.64 -5.63 -16.25
CA HIS A 247 -11.74 -5.96 -17.66
C HIS A 247 -10.38 -5.97 -18.37
N LEU A 248 -9.46 -5.08 -17.98
CA LEU A 248 -8.15 -4.94 -18.63
C LEU A 248 -7.35 -6.25 -18.57
N LEU A 249 -7.33 -6.87 -17.40
CA LEU A 249 -6.70 -8.18 -17.21
C LEU A 249 -7.25 -9.24 -18.17
N TYR A 250 -8.56 -9.26 -18.41
CA TYR A 250 -9.14 -10.21 -19.36
C TYR A 250 -8.68 -9.95 -20.79
N GLN A 251 -8.56 -8.68 -21.20
CA GLN A 251 -8.09 -8.34 -22.55
C GLN A 251 -6.62 -8.73 -22.74
N LEU A 252 -5.76 -8.41 -21.77
CA LEU A 252 -4.35 -8.78 -21.79
C LEU A 252 -4.12 -10.30 -21.86
N MET A 253 -4.99 -11.10 -21.25
CA MET A 253 -4.89 -12.57 -21.31
C MET A 253 -5.46 -13.20 -22.58
N GLN A 254 -6.44 -12.57 -23.24
CA GLN A 254 -7.13 -13.16 -24.39
C GLN A 254 -6.61 -12.65 -25.74
N GLU A 255 -5.99 -11.48 -25.77
CA GLU A 255 -5.58 -10.78 -26.99
C GLU A 255 -4.09 -10.39 -26.93
N PRO A 256 -3.16 -11.37 -26.88
CA PRO A 256 -1.73 -11.11 -26.65
C PRO A 256 -1.02 -10.37 -27.80
N GLU A 257 -1.64 -10.31 -28.98
CA GLU A 257 -1.12 -9.56 -30.14
C GLU A 257 -1.67 -8.12 -30.21
N GLU A 258 -2.67 -7.78 -29.40
CA GLU A 258 -3.27 -6.45 -29.39
C GLU A 258 -2.36 -5.48 -28.60
N THR A 259 -2.16 -4.28 -29.13
CA THR A 259 -1.33 -3.26 -28.50
C THR A 259 -2.15 -2.08 -28.01
N SER A 260 -3.47 -2.10 -28.18
CA SER A 260 -4.37 -1.01 -27.79
C SER A 260 -5.57 -1.53 -27.03
N PHE A 261 -5.74 -1.09 -25.78
CA PHE A 261 -6.81 -1.55 -24.90
C PHE A 261 -7.62 -0.36 -24.40
N THR A 262 -8.94 -0.50 -24.42
CA THR A 262 -9.86 0.50 -23.84
C THR A 262 -11.00 -0.22 -23.16
N GLY A 263 -11.44 0.29 -22.01
CA GLY A 263 -12.53 -0.35 -21.30
C GLY A 263 -12.92 0.33 -20.00
N VAL A 264 -13.72 -0.39 -19.22
CA VAL A 264 -14.21 0.08 -17.92
C VAL A 264 -14.12 -1.04 -16.89
N ASN A 265 -13.45 -0.75 -15.77
CA ASN A 265 -13.46 -1.58 -14.57
C ASN A 265 -14.53 -1.07 -13.60
N PHE A 266 -15.11 -1.97 -12.82
CA PHE A 266 -16.09 -1.65 -11.79
C PHE A 266 -15.64 -2.18 -10.44
N LEU A 267 -15.61 -1.31 -9.44
CA LEU A 267 -15.35 -1.71 -8.06
C LEU A 267 -16.54 -1.33 -7.20
N TYR A 268 -17.03 -2.29 -6.43
CA TYR A 268 -18.17 -2.13 -5.54
C TYR A 268 -17.73 -2.35 -4.09
N PHE A 269 -17.85 -1.30 -3.29
CA PHE A 269 -17.57 -1.31 -1.87
C PHE A 269 -18.87 -1.19 -1.08
N ARG A 270 -18.96 -1.94 0.03
CA ARG A 270 -20.06 -1.82 0.98
C ARG A 270 -19.52 -1.88 2.39
N LYS A 271 -19.98 -0.92 3.19
CA LYS A 271 -19.69 -0.82 4.61
C LYS A 271 -20.99 -0.59 5.34
N GLN A 272 -21.44 -1.60 6.10
CA GLN A 272 -22.75 -1.60 6.75
C GLN A 272 -23.89 -1.34 5.75
N GLN A 273 -24.53 -0.17 5.80
CA GLN A 273 -25.60 0.26 4.88
C GLN A 273 -25.11 1.23 3.80
N SER A 274 -23.85 1.65 3.83
CA SER A 274 -23.28 2.58 2.85
C SER A 274 -22.59 1.85 1.71
N VAL A 275 -22.69 2.44 0.52
CA VAL A 275 -22.18 1.88 -0.73
C VAL A 275 -21.33 2.91 -1.43
N LEU A 276 -20.21 2.46 -2.00
CA LEU A 276 -19.37 3.24 -2.89
C LEU A 276 -19.10 2.43 -4.15
N ILE A 277 -19.30 3.08 -5.29
CA ILE A 277 -19.05 2.51 -6.61
C ILE A 277 -17.94 3.31 -7.25
N VAL A 278 -16.91 2.62 -7.74
CA VAL A 278 -15.87 3.20 -8.59
C VAL A 278 -16.05 2.65 -10.00
N GLN A 279 -16.13 3.55 -10.97
CA GLN A 279 -16.00 3.23 -12.39
C GLN A 279 -14.63 3.74 -12.84
N HIS A 280 -13.81 2.85 -13.37
CA HIS A 280 -12.48 3.19 -13.87
C HIS A 280 -12.45 2.97 -15.37
N HIS A 281 -12.49 4.06 -16.13
CA HIS A 281 -12.28 4.05 -17.57
C HIS A 281 -10.79 4.07 -17.84
N TYR A 282 -10.31 3.19 -18.70
CA TYR A 282 -8.90 3.15 -19.06
C TYR A 282 -8.70 3.15 -20.57
N GLU A 283 -7.55 3.67 -20.97
CA GLU A 283 -6.95 3.45 -22.29
C GLU A 283 -5.47 3.08 -22.08
N ARG A 284 -4.99 2.12 -22.87
CA ARG A 284 -3.59 1.67 -22.90
C ARG A 284 -3.15 1.56 -24.36
N ILE A 285 -1.98 2.08 -24.69
CA ILE A 285 -1.30 1.76 -25.97
C ILE A 285 0.11 1.30 -25.61
N LEU A 286 0.38 0.02 -25.88
CA LEU A 286 1.66 -0.61 -25.62
C LEU A 286 2.63 -0.30 -26.77
N HIS A 287 3.82 0.22 -26.44
CA HIS A 287 4.86 0.51 -27.43
C HIS A 287 6.07 -0.39 -27.19
N ALA A 288 6.64 -0.93 -28.26
CA ALA A 288 7.80 -1.82 -28.16
C ALA A 288 9.11 -1.09 -27.81
N GLU A 289 9.23 0.19 -28.18
CA GLU A 289 10.48 0.96 -28.07
C GLU A 289 10.32 2.32 -27.35
N ASP A 290 9.08 2.72 -27.02
CA ASP A 290 8.74 3.99 -26.38
C ASP A 290 7.94 3.73 -25.08
N GLU A 291 7.72 4.78 -24.27
CA GLU A 291 6.83 4.66 -23.10
C GLU A 291 5.40 4.35 -23.53
N ASP A 292 4.75 3.44 -22.81
CA ASP A 292 3.34 3.11 -23.02
C ASP A 292 2.45 4.33 -22.80
N TYR A 293 1.39 4.46 -23.59
CA TYR A 293 0.34 5.43 -23.32
C TYR A 293 -0.57 4.89 -22.23
N VAL A 294 -0.71 5.64 -21.14
CA VAL A 294 -1.62 5.32 -20.03
C VAL A 294 -2.59 6.48 -19.85
N PHE A 295 -3.88 6.15 -19.84
CA PHE A 295 -4.95 7.05 -19.44
C PHE A 295 -5.90 6.34 -18.49
N ASP A 296 -6.18 6.95 -17.35
CA ASP A 296 -7.14 6.48 -16.37
C ASP A 296 -8.12 7.59 -16.00
N ARG A 297 -9.40 7.27 -15.95
CA ARG A 297 -10.46 8.17 -15.46
C ARG A 297 -11.31 7.43 -14.47
N PHE A 298 -11.32 7.93 -13.24
CA PHE A 298 -12.10 7.37 -12.15
C PHE A 298 -13.32 8.23 -11.87
N GLU A 299 -14.48 7.59 -11.81
CA GLU A 299 -15.73 8.15 -11.30
C GLU A 299 -16.14 7.40 -10.05
N ILE A 300 -16.21 8.11 -8.93
CA ILE A 300 -16.59 7.55 -7.63
C ILE A 300 -17.95 8.12 -7.27
N THR A 301 -18.90 7.24 -6.95
CA THR A 301 -20.25 7.62 -6.51
C THR A 301 -20.60 6.92 -5.21
N THR A 302 -21.11 7.66 -4.23
CA THR A 302 -21.67 7.10 -2.99
C THR A 302 -23.18 7.08 -3.01
N ASP A 303 -23.78 6.25 -2.16
CA ASP A 303 -25.22 6.21 -1.86
C ASP A 303 -25.77 7.56 -1.37
N LYS A 304 -24.92 8.43 -0.82
CA LYS A 304 -25.25 9.79 -0.37
C LYS A 304 -25.21 10.83 -1.50
N GLY A 305 -24.96 10.41 -2.74
CA GLY A 305 -24.89 11.28 -3.90
C GLY A 305 -23.59 12.08 -4.03
N VAL A 306 -22.57 11.78 -3.23
CA VAL A 306 -21.23 12.37 -3.41
C VAL A 306 -20.61 11.77 -4.66
N ARG A 307 -20.12 12.63 -5.56
CA ARG A 307 -19.47 12.24 -6.82
C ARG A 307 -18.10 12.88 -6.92
N ASN A 308 -17.06 12.06 -7.05
CA ASN A 308 -15.69 12.51 -7.28
C ASN A 308 -15.22 12.00 -8.64
N LEU A 309 -14.50 12.83 -9.38
CA LEU A 309 -13.89 12.48 -10.65
C LEU A 309 -12.44 12.92 -10.64
N PHE A 310 -11.54 12.03 -11.06
CA PHE A 310 -10.14 12.37 -11.30
C PHE A 310 -9.59 11.58 -12.49
N ILE A 311 -8.58 12.17 -13.13
CA ILE A 311 -7.99 11.65 -14.37
C ILE A 311 -6.48 11.60 -14.18
N TYR A 312 -5.87 10.56 -14.71
CA TYR A 312 -4.44 10.39 -14.84
C TYR A 312 -4.08 10.13 -16.30
N THR A 313 -2.98 10.70 -16.76
CA THR A 313 -2.32 10.29 -18.00
C THR A 313 -0.82 10.53 -17.89
N ASN A 314 -0.01 9.60 -18.40
CA ASN A 314 1.44 9.70 -18.37
C ASN A 314 1.99 10.50 -19.57
N SER A 315 1.24 10.56 -20.67
CA SER A 315 1.50 11.45 -21.78
C SER A 315 0.75 12.77 -21.58
N PHE A 316 1.48 13.84 -21.29
CA PHE A 316 0.92 15.18 -21.47
C PHE A 316 0.46 15.30 -22.91
N ALA A 317 -0.81 15.65 -23.11
CA ALA A 317 -1.32 16.08 -24.41
C ALA A 317 -0.29 17.05 -25.01
N ARG A 318 0.47 16.59 -26.01
CA ARG A 318 1.21 17.47 -26.90
C ARG A 318 0.12 18.24 -27.63
N GLY A 319 -0.30 19.36 -27.03
CA GLY A 319 -1.19 20.31 -27.67
C GLY A 319 -0.57 20.69 -29.01
N GLN A 320 -1.24 20.30 -30.08
CA GLN A 320 -1.22 21.04 -31.34
C GLN A 320 -2.55 21.76 -31.48
#